data_AF-A0A4D4MKR2-F1
#
_entry.id   AF-A0A4D4MKR2-F1
#
_cell.length_a   1.000
_cell.length_b   1.000
_cell.length_c   1.000
_cell.angle_alpha   90.00
_cell.angle_beta   90.00
_cell.angle_gamma   90.00
#
_symmetry.space_group_name_H-M   'P 1'
#
loop_
_entity.id
_entity.type
_entity.pdbx_description
1 polymer ?
#
loop_
_entity_poly.entity_id
_entity_poly.type
_entity_poly.pdbx_seq_one_letter_code
_entity_poly.pdbx_strand_id
1 'polypeptide(L)'
;MKLSFARLNQEISGLEVELLGEEGLLYDDWTMRRPELVDFTGRDAGYRYLRSKGNSIEGGTSEVLLNIVAERVLGLPSEPRTDKDVAWKDLAR
;
A
#
# COMPACT_ATOMS: atom_id res chain seq x y z
N MET A 1 11.60 -0.56 6.41
CA MET A 1 11.76 -0.35 4.96
C MET A 1 10.40 -0.26 4.24
N LYS A 2 9.55 -1.30 4.25
CA LYS A 2 8.24 -1.29 3.55
C LYS A 2 7.31 -0.13 3.96
N LEU A 3 7.07 0.04 5.26
CA LEU A 3 6.22 1.12 5.80
C LEU A 3 6.66 2.50 5.30
N SER A 4 7.95 2.80 5.45
CA SER A 4 8.55 4.04 4.99
C SER A 4 8.41 4.22 3.48
N PHE A 5 8.67 3.17 2.68
CA PHE A 5 8.50 3.20 1.24
C PHE A 5 7.04 3.48 0.84
N ALA A 6 6.08 2.76 1.42
CA ALA A 6 4.67 2.93 1.09
C ALA A 6 4.20 4.36 1.37
N ARG A 7 4.56 4.91 2.54
CA ARG A 7 4.26 6.29 2.91
C ARG A 7 4.91 7.29 1.97
N LEU A 8 6.23 7.21 1.78
CA LEU A 8 6.97 8.15 0.94
C LEU A 8 6.50 8.12 -0.50
N ASN A 9 6.20 6.94 -1.06
CA ASN A 9 5.75 6.83 -2.44
C ASN A 9 4.37 7.48 -2.63
N GLN A 10 3.48 7.40 -1.64
CA GLN A 10 2.19 8.11 -1.66
C GLN A 10 2.37 9.62 -1.53
N GLU A 11 3.25 10.08 -0.64
CA GLU A 11 3.53 11.51 -0.45
C GLU A 11 4.18 12.12 -1.71
N ILE A 12 5.19 11.45 -2.28
CA ILE A 12 5.93 11.94 -3.45
C ILE A 12 5.05 11.95 -4.70
N SER A 13 4.30 10.87 -4.97
CA SER A 13 3.40 10.84 -6.13
C SER A 13 2.21 11.80 -5.98
N GLY A 14 1.73 12.03 -4.76
CA GLY A 14 0.72 13.06 -4.48
C GLY A 14 1.25 14.46 -4.78
N LEU A 15 2.45 14.78 -4.28
CA LEU A 15 3.11 16.04 -4.57
C LEU A 15 3.37 16.24 -6.07
N GLU A 16 3.74 15.18 -6.79
CA GLU A 16 3.90 15.23 -8.24
C GLU A 16 2.61 15.67 -8.95
N VAL A 17 1.47 15.07 -8.60
CA VAL A 17 0.16 15.47 -9.16
C VAL A 17 -0.19 16.92 -8.80
N GLU A 18 0.06 17.34 -7.55
CA GLU A 18 -0.19 18.72 -7.12
C GLU A 18 0.65 19.74 -7.90
N LEU A 19 1.94 19.45 -8.13
CA LEU A 19 2.84 20.33 -8.88
C LEU A 19 2.47 20.44 -10.36
N LEU A 20 1.93 19.38 -10.96
CA LEU A 20 1.52 19.34 -12.37
C LEU A 20 0.11 19.91 -12.60
N GLY A 21 -0.69 20.10 -11.53
CA GLY A 21 -2.05 20.62 -11.64
C GLY A 21 -2.92 19.78 -12.57
N GLU A 22 -3.59 20.43 -13.53
CA GLU A 22 -4.48 19.77 -14.49
C GLU A 22 -3.75 18.75 -15.38
N GLU A 23 -2.49 18.99 -15.74
CA GLU A 23 -1.69 18.07 -16.55
C GLU A 23 -1.42 16.75 -15.80
N GLY A 24 -1.31 16.80 -14.47
CA GLY A 24 -1.11 15.62 -13.62
C GLY A 24 -2.32 14.67 -13.58
N LEU A 25 -3.49 15.11 -14.06
CA LEU A 25 -4.72 14.33 -14.12
C LEU A 25 -4.92 13.62 -15.47
N LEU A 26 -4.05 13.88 -16.44
CA LEU A 26 -4.11 13.26 -17.76
C LEU A 26 -3.49 11.86 -17.76
N TYR A 27 -3.94 11.03 -18.69
CA TYR A 27 -3.37 9.70 -18.94
C TYR A 27 -2.72 9.62 -20.32
N ASP A 28 -1.63 8.87 -20.39
CA ASP A 28 -0.89 8.59 -21.62
C ASP A 28 -1.68 7.73 -22.64
N ASP A 29 -2.41 6.75 -22.14
CA ASP A 29 -3.15 5.76 -22.92
C ASP A 29 -4.47 5.39 -22.22
N TRP A 30 -5.58 5.46 -22.97
CA TRP A 30 -6.93 5.12 -22.51
C TRP A 30 -7.41 3.76 -23.00
N THR A 31 -6.56 2.99 -23.68
CA THR A 31 -6.91 1.68 -24.20
C THR A 31 -7.18 0.71 -23.06
N MET A 32 -8.37 0.10 -23.06
CA MET A 32 -8.74 -0.91 -22.07
C MET A 32 -7.99 -2.22 -22.36
N ARG A 33 -6.82 -2.40 -21.72
CA ARG A 33 -5.97 -3.59 -21.84
C ARG A 33 -5.50 -4.07 -20.48
N ARG A 34 -5.24 -5.36 -20.37
CA ARG A 34 -4.56 -5.91 -19.19
C ARG A 34 -3.10 -5.47 -19.22
N PRO A 35 -2.56 -4.82 -18.17
CA PRO A 35 -1.14 -4.52 -18.09
C PRO A 35 -0.32 -5.81 -18.05
N GLU A 36 0.73 -5.90 -18.87
CA GLU A 36 1.68 -7.03 -18.87
C GLU A 36 2.82 -6.80 -17.87
N LEU A 37 3.10 -5.54 -17.55
CA LEU A 37 4.17 -5.11 -16.67
C LEU A 37 3.64 -4.08 -15.65
N VAL A 38 4.22 -4.09 -14.46
CA VAL A 38 4.03 -3.04 -13.46
C VAL A 38 5.26 -2.14 -13.52
N ASP A 39 5.04 -0.87 -13.85
CA ASP A 39 6.10 0.14 -13.87
C ASP A 39 5.83 1.18 -12.79
N PHE A 40 6.73 1.24 -11.81
CA PHE A 40 6.64 2.17 -10.69
C PHE A 40 7.18 3.57 -11.01
N THR A 41 7.84 3.75 -12.16
CA THR A 41 8.62 4.95 -12.46
C THR A 41 8.35 5.55 -13.84
N GLY A 42 7.95 4.77 -14.83
CA GLY A 42 7.88 5.21 -16.24
C GLY A 42 6.49 5.52 -16.79
N ARG A 43 5.43 5.46 -15.97
CA ARG A 43 4.07 5.90 -16.38
C ARG A 43 3.81 7.37 -16.04
N ASP A 44 2.62 7.88 -16.32
CA ASP A 44 2.24 9.25 -15.94
C ASP A 44 2.07 9.42 -14.41
N ALA A 45 1.98 10.69 -13.99
CA ALA A 45 1.81 11.08 -12.59
C ALA A 45 0.51 10.53 -11.99
N GLY A 46 -0.60 10.60 -12.74
CA GLY A 46 -1.90 10.08 -12.32
C GLY A 46 -1.86 8.58 -12.02
N TYR A 47 -1.25 7.78 -12.90
CA TYR A 47 -1.03 6.35 -12.67
C TYR A 47 -0.16 6.09 -11.44
N ARG A 48 0.99 6.78 -11.30
CA ARG A 48 1.89 6.59 -10.15
C ARG A 48 1.16 6.89 -8.84
N TYR A 49 0.40 7.97 -8.79
CA TYR A 49 -0.41 8.34 -7.63
C TYR A 49 -1.43 7.25 -7.26
N LEU A 50 -2.22 6.77 -8.22
CA LEU A 50 -3.21 5.73 -7.97
C LEU A 50 -2.56 4.40 -7.59
N ARG A 51 -1.48 4.01 -8.26
CA ARG A 51 -0.76 2.76 -7.97
C ARG A 51 -0.11 2.78 -6.59
N SER A 52 0.37 3.93 -6.12
CA SER A 52 1.01 4.07 -4.82
C SER A 52 0.11 3.68 -3.64
N LYS A 53 -1.22 3.78 -3.80
CA LYS A 53 -2.20 3.36 -2.78
C LYS A 53 -2.13 1.86 -2.48
N GLY A 54 -1.84 1.04 -3.49
CA GLY A 54 -1.62 -0.40 -3.31
C GLY A 54 -0.51 -0.72 -2.31
N ASN A 55 0.52 0.14 -2.23
CA ASN A 55 1.70 -0.11 -1.39
C ASN A 55 1.37 -0.17 0.11
N SER A 56 0.26 0.42 0.57
CA SER A 56 -0.16 0.35 1.98
C SER A 56 -0.94 -0.91 2.32
N ILE A 57 -1.33 -1.73 1.33
CA ILE A 57 -2.10 -2.97 1.54
C ILE A 57 -1.37 -4.23 1.08
N GLU A 58 -0.60 -4.13 0.00
CA GLU A 58 0.11 -5.27 -0.58
C GLU A 58 1.32 -5.67 0.25
N GLY A 59 1.61 -6.97 0.31
CA GLY A 59 2.69 -7.50 1.14
C GLY A 59 2.47 -7.28 2.64
N GLY A 60 1.22 -7.14 3.08
CA GLY A 60 0.81 -6.81 4.44
C GLY A 60 0.39 -5.35 4.55
N THR A 61 -0.74 -5.10 5.23
CA THR A 61 -1.22 -3.73 5.44
C THR A 61 -0.26 -2.95 6.34
N SER A 62 -0.27 -1.63 6.21
CA SER A 62 0.53 -0.75 7.06
C SER A 62 0.25 -1.00 8.55
N GLU A 63 -1.00 -1.21 8.92
CA GLU A 63 -1.43 -1.47 10.29
C GLU A 63 -0.86 -2.79 10.81
N VAL A 64 -0.95 -3.87 10.03
CA VAL A 64 -0.37 -5.17 10.41
C VAL A 64 1.14 -5.08 10.57
N LEU A 65 1.82 -4.34 9.68
CA LEU A 65 3.27 -4.14 9.79
C LEU A 65 3.64 -3.28 11.00
N LEU A 66 2.82 -2.29 11.37
CA LEU A 66 3.01 -1.50 12.59
C LEU A 66 2.82 -2.37 13.83
N ASN A 67 1.83 -3.26 13.86
CA ASN A 67 1.64 -4.24 14.93
C ASN A 67 2.87 -5.16 15.05
N ILE A 68 3.42 -5.65 13.94
CA ILE A 68 4.65 -6.46 13.94
C ILE A 68 5.83 -5.68 14.55
N VAL A 69 6.01 -4.40 14.19
CA VAL A 69 7.06 -3.56 14.77
C VAL A 69 6.82 -3.35 16.27
N ALA A 70 5.59 -3.04 16.67
CA ALA A 70 5.21 -2.87 18.08
C ALA A 70 5.56 -4.12 18.92
N GLU A 71 5.15 -5.30 18.47
CA GLU A 71 5.35 -6.54 19.22
C GLU A 71 6.80 -7.03 19.15
N ARG A 72 7.38 -7.10 17.96
CA ARG A 72 8.68 -7.79 17.75
C ARG A 72 9.89 -6.90 17.95
N VAL A 73 9.76 -5.59 17.73
CA VAL A 73 10.88 -4.64 17.84
C VAL A 73 10.78 -3.88 19.16
N LEU A 74 9.59 -3.37 19.49
CA LEU A 74 9.37 -2.54 20.67
C LEU A 74 8.97 -3.35 21.92
N GLY A 75 8.64 -4.64 21.78
CA GLY A 75 8.25 -5.50 22.90
C GLY A 75 6.90 -5.13 23.52
N LEU A 76 6.04 -4.42 22.79
CA LEU A 76 4.71 -4.07 23.26
C LEU A 76 3.81 -5.31 23.32
N PRO A 77 2.79 -5.32 24.19
CA PRO A 77 1.82 -6.42 24.25
C PRO A 77 1.17 -6.66 22.89
N SER A 78 1.00 -7.94 22.51
CA SER A 78 0.25 -8.29 21.31
C SER A 78 -1.21 -7.84 21.39
N GLU A 79 -1.77 -7.49 20.24
CA GLU A 79 -3.21 -7.21 20.14
C GLU A 79 -4.02 -8.45 20.58
N PRO A 80 -5.12 -8.28 21.33
CA PRO A 80 -5.97 -9.39 21.75
C PRO A 80 -6.46 -10.19 20.55
N ARG A 81 -6.17 -11.49 20.55
CA ARG A 81 -6.58 -12.43 19.50
C ARG A 81 -7.29 -13.61 20.11
N THR A 82 -8.51 -13.86 19.67
CA THR A 82 -9.34 -14.98 20.14
C THR A 82 -9.17 -16.25 19.30
N ASP A 83 -8.47 -16.15 18.17
CA ASP A 83 -8.34 -17.18 17.13
C ASP A 83 -6.98 -17.90 17.16
N LYS A 84 -5.98 -17.34 17.83
CA LYS A 84 -4.57 -17.79 17.74
C LYS A 84 -4.37 -19.27 18.07
N ASP A 85 -5.13 -19.78 19.03
CA ASP A 85 -5.01 -21.14 19.56
C ASP A 85 -6.17 -22.06 19.12
N VAL A 86 -7.00 -21.60 18.17
CA VAL A 86 -8.17 -22.32 17.66
C VAL A 86 -7.93 -22.70 16.21
N ALA A 87 -8.15 -23.97 15.85
CA ALA A 87 -8.05 -24.38 14.45
C ALA A 87 -9.14 -23.68 13.62
N TRP A 88 -8.81 -23.30 12.38
CA TRP A 88 -9.71 -22.52 11.50
C TRP A 88 -11.14 -23.07 11.40
N LYS A 89 -11.28 -24.41 11.33
CA LYS A 89 -12.58 -25.08 11.22
C LYS A 89 -13.46 -24.95 12.48
N ASP A 90 -12.87 -24.61 13.61
CA ASP A 90 -13.50 -24.59 14.93
C ASP A 90 -13.83 -23.14 15.38
N LEU A 91 -13.57 -22.13 14.54
CA LEU A 91 -13.95 -20.73 14.79
C LEU A 91 -15.48 -20.53 14.65
N ALA A 92 -16.05 -19.65 15.49
CA ALA A 92 -17.46 -19.28 15.43
C ALA A 92 -17.81 -18.63 14.08
N ARG A 93 -18.94 -19.02 13.49
CA ARG A 93 -19.47 -18.48 12.22
C ARG A 93 -20.64 -17.54 12.47
#